data_AF-A0A0A8EX17-F1
#
_entry.id   AF-A0A0A8EX17-F1
#
_cell.length_a   1.000
_cell.length_b   1.000
_cell.length_c   1.000
_cell.angle_alpha   90.00
_cell.angle_beta   90.00
_cell.angle_gamma   90.00
#
_symmetry.space_group_name_H-M   'P 1'
#
loop_
_entity.id
_entity.type
_entity.pdbx_description
1 polymer ?
#
loop_
_entity_poly.entity_id
_entity_poly.type
_entity_poly.pdbx_seq_one_letter_code
_entity_poly.pdbx_strand_id
1 'polypeptide(L)'
;MRAELELCAKFRIPHSQLLGGDGRWTELDRAKALAWEEWQRSVCPECHTRLSEWDPQRGGDRHAYVTDTLRCPGCELIEQERDHVPTDRSGYGVKIQLLPRHHQHQAKTPDQPSRT
;
A
#
# COMPACT_ATOMS: atom_id res chain seq x y z
N MET A 1 1.94 15.27 -11.60
CA MET A 1 2.24 14.42 -12.78
C MET A 1 2.78 13.02 -12.46
N ARG A 2 3.79 12.79 -11.59
CA ARG A 2 4.31 11.41 -11.34
C ARG A 2 3.25 10.40 -10.89
N ALA A 3 2.46 10.74 -9.87
CA ALA A 3 1.38 9.88 -9.37
C ALA A 3 0.30 9.59 -10.43
N GLU A 4 0.04 10.54 -11.34
CA GLU A 4 -0.89 10.32 -12.45
C GLU A 4 -0.33 9.31 -13.45
N LEU A 5 0.96 9.40 -13.80
CA LEU A 5 1.60 8.44 -14.70
C LEU A 5 1.69 7.03 -14.11
N GLU A 6 1.88 6.93 -12.79
CA GLU A 6 1.81 5.65 -12.06
C GLU A 6 0.42 5.01 -12.19
N LEU A 7 -0.65 5.78 -11.99
CA LEU A 7 -2.02 5.31 -12.20
C LEU A 7 -2.27 4.92 -13.66
N CYS A 8 -1.82 5.73 -14.61
CA CYS A 8 -1.93 5.42 -16.04
C CYS A 8 -1.24 4.11 -16.41
N ALA A 9 -0.03 3.86 -15.88
CA ALA A 9 0.70 2.62 -16.09
C ALA A 9 -0.04 1.42 -15.48
N LYS A 10 -0.54 1.55 -14.24
CA LYS A 10 -1.30 0.51 -13.54
C LYS A 10 -2.56 0.10 -14.30
N PHE A 11 -3.30 1.07 -14.81
CA PHE A 11 -4.55 0.84 -15.54
C PHE A 11 -4.37 0.66 -17.05
N ARG A 12 -3.14 0.81 -17.57
CA ARG A 12 -2.81 0.73 -18.99
C ARG A 12 -3.64 1.68 -19.86
N ILE A 13 -3.75 2.94 -19.41
CA ILE A 13 -4.49 4.02 -20.11
C ILE A 13 -3.56 5.19 -20.47
N PRO A 14 -3.83 5.96 -21.55
CA PRO A 14 -3.13 7.20 -21.81
C PRO A 14 -3.43 8.26 -20.73
N HIS A 15 -2.51 9.20 -20.53
CA HIS A 15 -2.68 10.27 -19.53
C HIS A 15 -3.87 11.18 -19.86
N SER A 16 -4.10 11.46 -21.13
CA SER A 16 -5.29 12.16 -21.60
C SER A 16 -6.60 11.48 -21.18
N GLN A 17 -6.68 10.15 -21.17
CA GLN A 17 -7.87 9.42 -20.69
C GLN A 17 -8.07 9.57 -19.18
N LEU A 18 -6.99 9.54 -18.40
CA LEU A 18 -7.08 9.81 -16.96
C LEU A 18 -7.69 11.20 -16.68
N LEU A 19 -7.43 12.16 -17.57
CA LEU A 19 -7.98 13.52 -17.51
C LEU A 19 -9.38 13.68 -18.13
N GLY A 20 -10.04 12.58 -18.51
CA GLY A 20 -11.39 12.58 -19.09
C GLY A 20 -11.44 12.55 -20.62
N GLY A 21 -10.32 12.29 -21.29
CA GLY A 21 -10.24 12.09 -22.74
C GLY A 21 -10.88 10.78 -23.23
N ASP A 22 -10.92 10.62 -24.55
CA ASP A 22 -11.64 9.53 -25.24
C ASP A 22 -10.87 8.20 -25.34
N GLY A 23 -9.70 8.09 -24.71
CA GLY A 23 -8.87 6.88 -24.73
C GLY A 23 -7.89 6.77 -25.91
N ARG A 24 -7.88 7.73 -26.85
CA ARG A 24 -6.90 7.73 -27.94
C ARG A 24 -5.53 8.22 -27.46
N TRP A 25 -4.49 7.49 -27.85
CA TRP A 25 -3.11 7.86 -27.55
C TRP A 25 -2.67 9.07 -28.37
N THR A 26 -2.47 10.20 -27.69
CA THR A 26 -1.83 11.37 -28.29
C THR A 26 -0.32 11.20 -28.36
N GLU A 27 0.36 12.06 -29.13
CA GLU A 27 1.83 12.11 -29.14
C GLU A 27 2.39 12.43 -27.75
N LEU A 28 1.75 13.36 -27.04
CA LEU A 28 2.13 13.71 -25.68
C LEU A 28 1.97 12.53 -24.71
N ASP A 29 0.91 11.71 -24.86
CA ASP A 29 0.73 10.51 -24.04
C ASP A 29 1.85 9.50 -24.26
N ARG A 30 2.26 9.30 -25.52
CA ARG A 30 3.39 8.42 -25.85
C ARG A 30 4.70 8.94 -25.27
N ALA A 31 4.97 10.24 -25.41
CA ALA A 31 6.17 10.86 -24.84
C ALA A 31 6.21 10.69 -23.31
N LYS A 32 5.09 10.91 -22.63
CA LYS A 32 4.96 10.71 -21.19
C LYS A 32 5.17 9.25 -20.78
N ALA A 33 4.60 8.30 -21.51
CA ALA A 33 4.76 6.87 -21.21
C ALA A 33 6.22 6.41 -21.37
N LEU A 34 6.90 6.86 -22.42
CA LEU A 34 8.33 6.56 -22.62
C LEU A 34 9.20 7.19 -21.53
N ALA A 35 8.97 8.45 -21.18
CA ALA A 35 9.69 9.11 -20.10
C ALA A 35 9.44 8.46 -18.73
N TRP A 36 8.22 7.97 -18.49
CA TRP A 36 7.89 7.20 -17.30
C TRP A 36 8.66 5.89 -17.24
N GLU A 37 8.70 5.14 -18.34
CA GLU A 37 9.43 3.87 -18.46
C GLU A 37 10.94 4.06 -18.23
N GLU A 38 11.53 5.11 -18.80
CA GLU A 38 12.93 5.47 -18.56
C GLU A 38 13.18 5.81 -17.09
N TRP A 39 12.29 6.60 -16.48
CA TRP A 39 12.39 6.94 -15.06
C TRP A 39 12.27 5.69 -14.17
N GLN A 40 11.35 4.78 -14.46
CA GLN A 40 11.17 3.51 -13.73
C GLN A 40 12.45 2.66 -13.74
N ARG A 41 13.16 2.62 -14.86
CA ARG A 41 14.46 1.91 -14.96
C ARG A 41 15.57 2.57 -14.15
N SER A 42 15.43 3.85 -13.81
CA SER A 42 16.41 4.60 -13.02
C SER A 42 16.25 4.40 -11.50
N VAL A 43 15.08 3.93 -11.05
CA VAL A 43 14.78 3.68 -9.64
C VAL A 43 14.94 2.20 -9.29
N CYS A 44 15.38 1.93 -8.06
CA CYS A 44 15.41 0.57 -7.54
C CYS A 44 13.97 0.06 -7.33
N PRO A 45 13.61 -1.15 -7.80
CA PRO A 45 12.25 -1.69 -7.62
C PRO A 45 11.91 -2.05 -6.17
N GLU A 46 12.92 -2.19 -5.30
CA GLU A 46 12.71 -2.54 -3.89
C GLU A 46 12.58 -1.30 -3.00
N CYS A 47 13.55 -0.38 -3.06
CA CYS A 47 13.60 0.79 -2.18
C CYS A 47 13.15 2.10 -2.83
N HIS A 48 12.86 2.10 -4.15
CA HIS A 48 12.38 3.25 -4.92
C HIS A 48 13.29 4.49 -4.95
N THR A 49 14.56 4.37 -4.53
CA THR A 49 15.57 5.43 -4.67
C THR A 49 16.34 5.27 -5.99
N ARG A 50 16.93 6.36 -6.50
CA ARG A 50 17.77 6.34 -7.70
C ARG A 50 19.23 6.13 -7.33
N LEU A 51 19.96 5.30 -8.08
CA LEU A 51 21.39 5.07 -7.84
C LEU A 51 22.23 6.37 -7.82
N SER A 52 21.87 7.36 -8.62
CA SER A 52 22.56 8.66 -8.65
C SER A 52 22.42 9.45 -7.35
N GLU A 53 21.37 9.22 -6.56
CA GLU A 53 21.16 9.88 -5.27
C GLU A 53 22.20 9.40 -4.23
N TRP A 54 22.78 8.22 -4.44
CA TRP A 54 23.80 7.61 -3.57
C TRP A 54 25.25 7.88 -4.01
N ASP A 55 25.46 8.35 -5.24
CA ASP A 55 26.78 8.43 -5.87
C ASP A 55 27.40 9.85 -5.74
N PRO A 56 28.45 10.03 -4.90
CA PRO A 56 29.08 11.34 -4.73
C PRO A 56 29.71 11.89 -6.02
N GLN A 57 30.13 11.03 -6.94
CA GLN A 57 30.71 11.46 -8.23
C GLN A 57 29.65 12.07 -9.16
N ARG A 58 28.37 11.83 -8.88
CA ARG A 58 27.22 12.38 -9.61
C ARG A 58 26.46 13.44 -8.79
N GLY A 59 27.07 13.92 -7.70
CA GLY A 59 26.48 14.92 -6.80
C GLY A 59 25.50 14.36 -5.76
N GLY A 60 25.45 13.04 -5.58
CA GLY A 60 24.68 12.37 -4.53
C GLY A 60 25.41 12.28 -3.19
N ASP A 61 24.78 11.63 -2.21
CA ASP A 61 25.37 11.36 -0.89
C ASP A 61 25.20 9.87 -0.55
N ARG A 62 26.29 9.23 -0.13
CA ARG A 62 26.26 7.81 0.29
C ARG A 62 25.36 7.57 1.52
N HIS A 63 24.97 8.62 2.23
CA HIS A 63 24.02 8.59 3.35
C HIS A 63 22.75 9.40 3.03
N ALA A 64 22.37 9.52 1.75
CA ALA A 64 21.17 10.23 1.32
C ALA A 64 19.88 9.76 2.02
N TYR A 65 19.86 8.52 2.51
CA TYR A 65 18.74 7.93 3.24
C TYR A 65 19.23 7.17 4.48
N VAL A 66 18.38 7.12 5.51
CA VAL A 66 18.55 6.31 6.71
C VAL A 66 17.40 5.32 6.83
N THR A 67 17.65 4.17 7.42
CA THR A 67 16.60 3.19 7.72
C THR A 67 15.84 3.62 8.97
N ASP A 68 14.52 3.51 8.94
CA ASP A 68 13.66 3.66 10.12
C ASP A 68 12.80 2.39 10.30
N THR A 69 12.46 2.07 11.54
CA THR A 69 11.61 0.92 11.87
C THR A 69 10.30 1.44 12.47
N LEU A 70 9.20 1.25 11.74
CA LEU A 70 7.87 1.65 12.21
C LEU A 70 7.14 0.47 12.86
N ARG A 71 6.60 0.69 14.06
CA ARG A 71 5.62 -0.22 14.68
C ARG A 71 4.20 0.21 14.28
N CYS A 72 3.48 -0.64 13.56
CA CYS A 72 2.08 -0.39 13.20
C CYS A 72 1.15 -0.77 14.36
N PRO A 73 0.44 0.18 15.00
CA PRO A 73 -0.42 -0.14 16.14
C PRO A 73 -1.55 -1.11 15.80
N GLY A 74 -2.09 -1.05 14.58
CA GLY A 74 -3.14 -1.96 14.13
C GLY A 74 -2.63 -3.40 13.99
N CYS A 75 -1.48 -3.60 13.35
CA CYS A 75 -0.86 -4.92 13.23
C CYS A 75 -0.49 -5.49 14.60
N GLU A 76 0.04 -4.65 15.49
CA GLU A 76 0.31 -5.05 16.88
C GLU A 76 -0.94 -5.56 17.60
N LEU A 77 -2.07 -4.84 17.52
CA LEU A 77 -3.32 -5.29 18.12
C LEU A 77 -3.79 -6.63 17.55
N ILE A 78 -3.60 -6.85 16.24
CA ILE A 78 -3.93 -8.12 15.60
C ILE A 78 -3.05 -9.26 16.16
N GLU A 79 -1.74 -9.06 16.26
CA GLU A 79 -0.84 -10.09 16.82
C GLU A 79 -1.14 -10.35 18.30
N GLN A 80 -1.40 -9.30 19.09
CA GLN A 80 -1.81 -9.45 20.49
C GLN A 80 -3.08 -10.29 20.63
N GLU A 81 -4.08 -10.08 19.77
CA GLU A 81 -5.30 -10.90 19.80
C GLU A 81 -5.02 -12.34 19.32
N ARG A 82 -4.09 -12.54 18.38
CA ARG A 82 -3.68 -13.89 17.92
C ARG A 82 -3.07 -14.72 19.03
N ASP A 83 -2.31 -14.09 19.93
CA ASP A 83 -1.72 -14.76 21.10
C ASP A 83 -2.80 -15.40 22.01
N HIS A 84 -4.05 -14.94 21.94
CA HIS A 84 -5.16 -15.46 22.72
C HIS A 84 -5.99 -16.52 21.98
N VAL A 85 -5.76 -16.76 20.69
CA VAL A 85 -6.49 -17.78 19.92
C VAL A 85 -5.96 -19.17 20.28
N PRO A 86 -6.82 -20.09 20.76
CA PRO A 86 -6.38 -21.45 21.08
C PRO A 86 -5.77 -22.16 19.87
N THR A 87 -4.72 -22.94 20.10
CA THR A 87 -4.07 -23.72 19.03
C THR A 87 -4.76 -25.06 18.74
N ASP A 88 -5.75 -25.44 19.55
CA ASP A 88 -6.53 -26.65 19.35
C ASP A 88 -7.67 -26.42 18.34
N ARG A 89 -8.55 -27.42 18.18
CA ARG A 89 -9.67 -27.34 17.21
C ARG A 89 -10.63 -26.18 17.51
N SER A 90 -10.65 -25.63 18.73
CA SER A 90 -11.52 -24.52 19.08
C SER A 90 -11.07 -23.19 18.45
N GLY A 91 -9.79 -23.06 18.09
CA GLY A 91 -9.28 -21.91 17.33
C GLY A 91 -9.47 -22.02 15.82
N TYR A 92 -9.91 -23.17 15.30
CA TYR A 92 -10.02 -23.37 13.85
C TYR A 92 -11.11 -22.47 13.27
N GLY A 93 -10.75 -21.70 12.23
CA GLY A 93 -11.66 -20.79 11.55
C GLY A 93 -11.84 -19.43 12.22
N VAL A 94 -11.19 -19.17 13.37
CA VAL A 94 -11.20 -17.84 14.01
C VAL A 94 -10.46 -16.84 13.12
N LYS A 95 -11.09 -15.67 12.90
CA LYS A 95 -10.48 -14.53 12.19
C LYS A 95 -10.49 -13.31 13.09
N ILE A 96 -9.34 -12.63 13.14
CA ILE A 96 -9.19 -11.38 13.88
C ILE A 96 -9.36 -10.22 12.91
N GLN A 97 -10.23 -9.28 13.27
CA GLN A 97 -10.54 -8.10 12.46
C GLN A 97 -10.52 -6.85 13.32
N LEU A 98 -9.95 -5.77 12.76
CA LEU A 98 -10.03 -4.44 13.35
C LEU A 98 -11.32 -3.75 12.91
N LEU A 99 -12.11 -3.27 13.87
CA LEU A 99 -13.30 -2.47 13.63
C LEU A 99 -13.10 -1.04 14.16
N PRO A 100 -13.60 0.00 13.46
CA PRO A 100 -13.67 1.34 14.01
C PRO A 100 -14.35 1.36 15.38
N ARG A 101 -13.81 2.14 16.32
CA ARG A 101 -14.28 2.17 17.71
C ARG A 101 -15.78 2.45 17.85
N HIS A 102 -16.36 3.26 16.97
CA HIS A 102 -17.79 3.59 16.98
C HIS A 102 -18.71 2.39 16.64
N HIS A 103 -18.17 1.29 16.09
CA HIS A 103 -18.93 0.06 15.85
C HIS A 103 -19.10 -0.82 17.10
N GLN A 104 -18.36 -0.57 18.20
CA GLN A 104 -18.41 -1.41 19.40
C GLN A 104 -19.78 -1.43 20.12
N HIS A 105 -20.65 -0.45 19.85
CA HIS A 105 -21.96 -0.33 20.53
C HIS A 105 -23.05 -1.24 19.95
N GLN A 106 -22.83 -1.90 18.81
CA GLN A 106 -23.88 -2.68 18.12
C GLN A 106 -23.81 -4.20 18.38
N ALA A 107 -22.73 -4.70 18.99
CA ALA A 107 -22.50 -6.14 19.16
C ALA A 107 -22.87 -6.72 20.54
N LYS A 108 -23.36 -5.90 21.49
CA LYS A 108 -23.79 -6.36 22.81
C LYS A 108 -25.31 -6.55 22.89
N THR A 109 -25.83 -7.56 22.22
CA THR A 109 -27.12 -8.17 22.61
C THR A 109 -26.84 -9.62 22.99
N PRO A 110 -26.77 -9.97 24.28
CA PRO A 110 -26.65 -11.37 24.69
C PRO A 110 -28.03 -12.02 24.58
N ASP A 111 -28.20 -12.91 23.61
CA ASP A 111 -29.31 -13.86 23.60
C ASP A 111 -28.92 -15.02 24.55
N GLN A 112 -29.52 -15.04 25.74
CA GLN A 112 -29.26 -16.03 26.78
C GLN A 112 -30.52 -16.88 26.92
N PRO A 113 -30.52 -18.18 26.54
CA PRO A 113 -31.71 -19.00 26.66
C PRO A 113 -31.97 -19.36 28.12
N SER A 114 -33.20 -19.09 28.57
CA SER A 114 -33.76 -19.47 29.86
C SER A 114 -33.68 -20.98 30.06
N ARG A 115 -33.00 -21.44 31.12
CA ARG A 115 -33.07 -22.82 31.60
C ARG A 115 -34.36 -22.99 32.43
N THR A 116 -35.24 -23.88 32.00
CA THR A 116 -36.27 -24.54 32.84
C THR A 116 -35.87 -25.99 33.04
#